data_AF-A0A5Y2FRD8-F1
#
_entry.id   AF-A0A5Y2FRD8-F1
#
_cell.length_a   1.000
_cell.length_b   1.000
_cell.length_c   1.000
_cell.angle_alpha   90.00
_cell.angle_beta   90.00
_cell.angle_gamma   90.00
#
_symmetry.space_group_name_H-M   'P 1'
#
loop_
_entity.id
_entity.type
_entity.pdbx_description
1 polymer ?
#
loop_
_entity_poly.entity_id
_entity_poly.type
_entity_poly.pdbx_seq_one_letter_code
_entity_poly.pdbx_strand_id
1 'polypeptide(L)'
;MRLLPGMVMLMLVLVIAGSARATTDVMPFKDEAQEQQFRQLTEQLRCPKCQNNSIADSNAMIATDMRRRVYDLMQEGKSRQEIIDYMVARYGNFVTYDPPLTPLTVLLWVLPLAAIVAGGWIIVARTRRRVRIRQDVLADAIPAAGPRAGVGVYLPGVVMALVVAAISYSQTGSYPQVRAWQQATAQTPGLLARALDPTAQPLNEEEMARLALGLRTRLQNDAGNVEGWLMLGRTGMVLGNAGTATGAYANAYRLDPK
;
A
#
# COMPACT_ATOMS: atom_id res chain seq x y z
N MET A 1 -8.84 25.52 52.54
CA MET A 1 -8.54 26.15 51.22
C MET A 1 -7.55 25.37 50.34
N ARG A 2 -6.93 24.26 50.80
CA ARG A 2 -5.93 23.50 50.01
C ARG A 2 -6.51 22.47 49.01
N LEU A 3 -7.80 22.16 49.07
CA LEU A 3 -8.47 21.18 48.20
C LEU A 3 -9.13 21.81 46.96
N LEU A 4 -9.29 23.14 46.95
CA LEU A 4 -9.88 23.88 45.85
C LEU A 4 -9.13 23.72 44.50
N PRO A 5 -7.78 23.80 44.44
CA PRO A 5 -7.08 23.66 43.16
C PRO A 5 -7.16 22.24 42.59
N GLY A 6 -7.19 21.22 43.46
CA GLY A 6 -7.34 19.82 43.03
C GLY A 6 -8.71 19.53 42.42
N MET A 7 -9.77 20.11 42.99
CA MET A 7 -11.14 19.93 42.49
C MET A 7 -11.37 20.66 41.17
N VAL A 8 -10.77 21.85 41.01
CA VAL A 8 -10.81 22.60 39.73
C VAL A 8 -10.05 21.86 38.63
N MET A 9 -8.89 21.29 38.94
CA MET A 9 -8.10 20.51 37.98
C MET A 9 -8.80 19.20 37.58
N LEU A 10 -9.46 18.52 38.52
CA LEU A 10 -10.25 17.32 38.24
C LEU A 10 -11.47 17.63 37.35
N MET A 11 -12.19 18.72 37.62
CA MET A 11 -13.31 19.16 36.76
C MET A 11 -12.84 19.53 35.36
N LEU A 12 -11.70 20.21 35.23
CA LEU A 12 -11.14 20.57 33.93
C LEU A 12 -10.77 19.32 33.11
N VAL A 13 -10.17 18.32 33.75
CA VAL A 13 -9.84 17.02 33.09
C VAL A 13 -11.10 16.29 32.65
N LEU A 14 -12.16 16.28 33.47
CA LEU A 14 -13.44 15.65 33.11
C LEU A 14 -14.13 16.33 31.93
N VAL A 15 -14.07 17.66 31.86
CA VAL A 15 -14.65 18.45 30.75
C VAL A 15 -13.90 18.20 29.45
N ILE A 16 -12.57 18.06 29.49
CA ILE A 16 -11.76 17.75 28.30
C ILE A 16 -12.03 16.32 27.80
N ALA A 17 -12.21 15.35 28.72
CA ALA A 17 -12.48 13.95 28.36
C ALA A 17 -13.86 13.73 27.70
N GLY A 18 -14.85 14.60 27.93
CA GLY A 18 -16.18 14.51 27.32
C GLY A 18 -16.26 14.88 25.83
N SER A 19 -15.15 15.32 25.24
CA SER A 19 -15.11 15.86 23.86
C SER A 19 -14.82 14.79 22.80
N ALA A 20 -15.29 13.55 22.97
CA ALA A 20 -15.18 12.51 21.95
C ALA A 20 -16.48 12.42 21.15
N ARG A 21 -16.68 13.31 20.17
CA ARG A 21 -17.72 13.14 19.17
C ARG A 21 -17.26 12.12 18.14
N ALA A 22 -17.75 10.89 18.25
CA ALA A 22 -17.64 9.92 17.17
C ALA A 22 -18.55 10.36 16.02
N THR A 23 -17.95 10.76 14.89
CA THR A 23 -18.69 11.03 13.65
C THR A 23 -19.01 9.71 12.96
N THR A 24 -19.92 8.92 13.54
CA THR A 24 -20.51 7.79 12.81
C THR A 24 -21.50 8.36 11.80
N ASP A 25 -21.33 8.04 10.51
CA ASP A 25 -22.35 8.31 9.49
C ASP A 25 -23.63 7.54 9.88
N VAL A 26 -24.56 8.21 10.57
CA VAL A 26 -25.84 7.61 10.97
C VAL A 26 -26.77 7.60 9.76
N MET A 27 -26.95 6.44 9.16
CA MET A 27 -27.91 6.21 8.08
C MET A 27 -29.23 5.69 8.66
N PRO A 28 -30.40 6.22 8.25
CA PRO A 28 -31.68 5.77 8.76
C PRO A 28 -32.10 4.45 8.09
N PHE A 29 -32.10 3.35 8.85
CA PHE A 29 -32.61 2.05 8.37
C PHE A 29 -34.08 1.86 8.73
N LYS A 30 -34.81 1.07 7.93
CA LYS A 30 -36.23 0.76 8.15
C LYS A 30 -36.44 -0.18 9.34
N ASP A 31 -35.55 -1.15 9.49
CA ASP A 31 -35.57 -2.16 10.54
C ASP A 31 -34.14 -2.61 10.90
N GLU A 32 -34.02 -3.38 11.98
CA GLU A 32 -32.73 -3.91 12.44
C GLU A 32 -32.13 -4.93 11.45
N ALA A 33 -32.99 -5.65 10.71
CA ALA A 33 -32.55 -6.61 9.70
C ALA A 33 -31.82 -5.91 8.53
N GLN A 34 -32.31 -4.76 8.09
CA GLN A 34 -31.71 -3.94 7.04
C GLN A 34 -30.37 -3.37 7.50
N GLU A 35 -30.27 -2.92 8.76
CA GLU A 35 -28.99 -2.47 9.32
C GLU A 35 -27.96 -3.61 9.35
N GLN A 36 -28.37 -4.81 9.79
CA GLN A 36 -27.50 -5.98 9.81
C GLN A 36 -27.03 -6.37 8.41
N GLN A 37 -27.93 -6.35 7.43
CA GLN A 37 -27.58 -6.61 6.03
C GLN A 37 -26.57 -5.59 5.50
N PHE A 38 -26.74 -4.31 5.85
CA PHE A 38 -25.80 -3.25 5.48
C PHE A 38 -24.42 -3.48 6.12
N ARG A 39 -24.37 -3.83 7.41
CA ARG A 39 -23.12 -4.13 8.12
C ARG A 39 -22.38 -5.32 7.48
N GLN A 40 -23.07 -6.44 7.25
CA GLN A 40 -22.47 -7.61 6.62
C GLN A 40 -21.93 -7.32 5.21
N LEU A 41 -22.66 -6.52 4.43
CA LEU A 41 -22.26 -6.17 3.08
C LEU A 41 -21.05 -5.24 3.06
N THR A 42 -21.00 -4.27 3.98
CA THR A 42 -19.87 -3.32 4.09
C THR A 42 -18.61 -3.97 4.68
N GLU A 43 -18.72 -5.01 5.48
CA GLU A 43 -17.57 -5.82 5.95
C GLU A 43 -16.97 -6.70 4.84
N GLN A 44 -17.80 -7.18 3.91
CA GLN A 44 -17.37 -8.00 2.77
C GLN A 44 -16.76 -7.20 1.61
N LEU A 45 -16.91 -5.88 1.64
CA LEU A 45 -16.36 -4.99 0.64
C LEU A 45 -15.08 -4.32 1.18
N ARG A 46 -13.99 -4.41 0.41
CA ARG A 46 -12.69 -3.79 0.69
C ARG A 46 -12.59 -2.39 0.10
N CYS A 47 -11.88 -1.52 0.79
CA CYS A 47 -11.48 -0.23 0.24
C CYS A 47 -10.24 -0.40 -0.68
N PRO A 48 -10.33 -0.14 -1.99
CA PRO A 48 -9.22 -0.38 -2.94
C PRO A 48 -8.05 0.60 -2.79
N LYS A 49 -8.21 1.68 -2.00
CA LYS A 49 -7.17 2.67 -1.71
C LYS A 49 -6.61 2.57 -0.30
N CYS A 50 -7.17 1.70 0.54
CA CYS A 50 -6.80 1.56 1.93
C CYS A 50 -5.91 0.31 2.12
N GLN A 51 -5.20 0.23 3.24
CA GLN A 51 -4.38 -0.94 3.57
C GLN A 51 -5.28 -2.11 4.01
N ASN A 52 -5.82 -2.86 3.04
CA ASN A 52 -6.58 -4.11 3.25
C ASN A 52 -7.68 -4.02 4.33
N ASN A 53 -8.33 -2.87 4.45
CA ASN A 53 -9.43 -2.63 5.38
C ASN A 53 -10.77 -2.75 4.65
N SER A 54 -11.81 -3.19 5.38
CA SER A 54 -13.19 -3.14 4.91
C SER A 54 -13.65 -1.69 4.70
N ILE A 55 -14.70 -1.49 3.91
CA ILE A 55 -15.34 -0.17 3.80
C ILE A 55 -16.10 0.19 5.07
N ALA A 56 -16.43 -0.78 5.92
CA ALA A 56 -17.03 -0.56 7.24
C ALA A 56 -16.04 0.10 8.22
N ASP A 57 -14.79 -0.37 8.27
CA ASP A 57 -13.78 0.06 9.25
C ASP A 57 -12.97 1.29 8.80
N SER A 58 -12.93 1.54 7.50
CA SER A 58 -12.10 2.61 6.94
C SER A 58 -12.81 3.96 6.90
N ASN A 59 -12.16 4.99 7.47
CA ASN A 59 -12.62 6.38 7.40
C ASN A 59 -12.13 7.14 6.15
N ALA A 60 -11.63 6.44 5.12
CA ALA A 60 -11.23 7.08 3.87
C ALA A 60 -12.44 7.67 3.14
N MET A 61 -12.23 8.79 2.42
CA MET A 61 -13.29 9.43 1.63
C MET A 61 -13.96 8.46 0.64
N ILE A 62 -13.17 7.59 0.00
CA ILE A 62 -13.68 6.55 -0.91
C ILE A 62 -14.52 5.49 -0.20
N ALA A 63 -14.17 5.09 1.02
CA ALA A 63 -14.94 4.12 1.79
C ALA A 63 -16.30 4.69 2.21
N THR A 64 -16.33 5.99 2.52
CA THR A 64 -17.57 6.72 2.82
C THR A 64 -18.48 6.82 1.60
N ASP A 65 -17.93 7.16 0.44
CA ASP A 65 -18.68 7.19 -0.82
C ASP A 65 -19.24 5.80 -1.20
N MET A 66 -18.43 4.75 -1.05
CA MET A 66 -18.86 3.37 -1.29
C MET A 66 -19.97 2.93 -0.31
N ARG A 67 -19.86 3.26 0.98
CA ARG A 67 -20.92 2.97 1.98
C ARG A 67 -22.24 3.65 1.62
N ARG A 68 -22.19 4.92 1.21
CA ARG A 68 -23.39 5.64 0.73
C ARG A 68 -23.99 4.96 -0.49
N ARG A 69 -23.17 4.55 -1.45
CA ARG A 69 -23.67 3.87 -2.65
C ARG A 69 -24.29 2.51 -2.34
N VAL A 70 -23.71 1.75 -1.40
CA VAL A 70 -24.29 0.50 -0.91
C VAL A 70 -25.67 0.77 -0.30
N TYR A 71 -25.78 1.81 0.54
CA TYR A 71 -27.03 2.19 1.17
C TYR A 71 -28.10 2.57 0.13
N ASP A 72 -27.76 3.39 -0.87
CA ASP A 72 -28.69 3.77 -1.94
C ASP A 72 -29.24 2.54 -2.68
N LEU A 73 -28.36 1.60 -3.07
CA LEU A 73 -28.77 0.39 -3.78
C LEU A 73 -29.65 -0.53 -2.91
N MET A 74 -29.40 -0.57 -1.60
CA MET A 74 -30.29 -1.28 -0.67
C MET A 74 -31.67 -0.64 -0.59
N GLN A 75 -31.75 0.70 -0.63
CA GLN A 75 -33.02 1.43 -0.64
C GLN A 75 -33.77 1.26 -1.97
N GLU A 76 -33.05 1.08 -3.07
CA GLU A 76 -33.59 0.68 -4.38
C GLU A 76 -34.13 -0.77 -4.41
N GLY A 77 -33.95 -1.54 -3.33
CA GLY A 77 -34.42 -2.93 -3.22
C GLY A 77 -33.54 -3.95 -3.95
N LYS A 78 -32.27 -3.60 -4.23
CA LYS A 78 -31.32 -4.53 -4.86
C LYS A 78 -30.91 -5.65 -3.91
N SER A 79 -30.75 -6.84 -4.46
CA SER A 79 -30.24 -8.00 -3.72
C SER A 79 -28.76 -7.84 -3.38
N ARG A 80 -28.29 -8.57 -2.36
CA ARG A 80 -26.87 -8.59 -1.95
C ARG A 80 -25.92 -8.83 -3.13
N GLN A 81 -26.26 -9.80 -3.99
CA GLN A 81 -25.42 -10.14 -5.13
C GLN A 81 -25.40 -9.03 -6.18
N GLU A 82 -26.55 -8.43 -6.51
CA GLU A 82 -26.60 -7.29 -7.43
C GLU A 82 -25.78 -6.10 -6.93
N ILE A 83 -25.75 -5.85 -5.61
CA ILE A 83 -24.94 -4.79 -5.03
C ILE A 83 -23.45 -5.11 -5.17
N ILE A 84 -23.03 -6.34 -4.85
CA ILE A 84 -21.63 -6.78 -5.01
C ILE A 84 -21.22 -6.68 -6.48
N ASP A 85 -22.05 -7.17 -7.39
CA ASP A 85 -21.78 -7.14 -8.82
C ASP A 85 -21.66 -5.69 -9.34
N TYR A 86 -22.51 -4.78 -8.86
CA TYR A 86 -22.39 -3.35 -9.17
C TYR A 86 -21.07 -2.77 -8.65
N MET A 87 -20.70 -3.10 -7.41
CA MET A 87 -19.45 -2.64 -6.80
C MET A 87 -18.23 -3.17 -7.55
N VAL A 88 -18.25 -4.44 -7.96
CA VAL A 88 -17.19 -5.06 -8.76
C VAL A 88 -17.13 -4.44 -10.17
N ALA A 89 -18.27 -4.20 -10.81
CA ALA A 89 -18.32 -3.58 -12.13
C ALA A 89 -17.79 -2.14 -12.12
N ARG A 90 -18.01 -1.40 -11.03
CA ARG A 90 -17.61 0.01 -10.91
C ARG A 90 -16.20 0.20 -10.36
N TYR A 91 -15.79 -0.63 -9.39
CA TYR A 91 -14.55 -0.44 -8.63
C TYR A 91 -13.53 -1.59 -8.83
N GLY A 92 -13.90 -2.65 -9.56
CA GLY A 92 -13.05 -3.78 -9.91
C GLY A 92 -13.13 -4.97 -8.94
N ASN A 93 -12.51 -6.08 -9.34
CA ASN A 93 -12.55 -7.35 -8.60
C ASN A 93 -11.91 -7.28 -7.19
N PHE A 94 -11.03 -6.31 -6.93
CA PHE A 94 -10.34 -6.16 -5.64
C PHE A 94 -11.22 -5.62 -4.52
N VAL A 95 -12.42 -5.16 -4.84
CA VAL A 95 -13.36 -4.59 -3.88
C VAL A 95 -14.11 -5.65 -3.08
N THR A 96 -14.13 -6.92 -3.49
CA THR A 96 -14.76 -7.99 -2.71
C THR A 96 -13.69 -8.90 -2.10
N TYR A 97 -13.94 -9.43 -0.89
CA TYR A 97 -13.11 -10.53 -0.33
C TYR A 97 -13.27 -11.84 -1.13
N ASP A 98 -14.42 -12.01 -1.79
CA ASP A 98 -14.78 -13.16 -2.61
C ASP A 98 -14.92 -12.75 -4.08
N PRO A 99 -13.80 -12.60 -4.83
CA PRO A 99 -13.86 -12.28 -6.24
C PRO A 99 -14.49 -13.42 -7.05
N PRO A 100 -15.22 -13.11 -8.14
CA PRO A 100 -15.86 -14.12 -8.95
C PRO A 100 -14.83 -15.05 -9.60
N LEU A 101 -15.19 -16.34 -9.72
CA LEU A 101 -14.35 -17.33 -10.41
C LEU A 101 -14.35 -17.05 -11.91
N THR A 102 -13.24 -16.54 -12.42
CA THR A 102 -13.02 -16.33 -13.86
C THR A 102 -12.34 -17.54 -14.48
N PRO A 103 -12.50 -17.79 -15.80
CA PRO A 103 -11.81 -18.89 -16.49
C PRO A 103 -10.29 -18.84 -16.30
N LEU A 104 -9.70 -17.63 -16.26
CA LEU A 104 -8.28 -17.43 -16.00
C LEU A 104 -7.88 -17.87 -14.60
N THR A 105 -8.67 -17.53 -13.57
CA THR A 105 -8.42 -18.02 -12.21
C THR A 105 -8.44 -19.53 -12.16
N VAL A 106 -9.45 -20.18 -12.75
CA VAL A 106 -9.55 -21.65 -12.78
C VAL A 106 -8.32 -22.28 -13.46
N LEU A 107 -7.90 -21.74 -14.61
CA LEU A 107 -6.71 -22.22 -15.31
C LEU A 107 -5.44 -22.12 -14.45
N LEU A 108 -5.27 -21.01 -13.73
CA LEU A 108 -4.10 -20.77 -12.86
C LEU A 108 -4.02 -21.77 -11.70
N TRP A 109 -5.15 -22.27 -11.21
CA TRP A 109 -5.21 -23.31 -10.17
C TRP A 109 -5.09 -24.74 -10.72
N VAL A 110 -5.64 -25.02 -11.90
CA VAL A 110 -5.61 -26.36 -12.51
C VAL A 110 -4.20 -26.69 -13.04
N LEU A 111 -3.49 -25.71 -13.59
CA LEU A 111 -2.19 -25.92 -14.22
C LEU A 111 -1.12 -26.49 -13.26
N PRO A 112 -0.91 -25.97 -12.03
CA PRO A 112 0.03 -26.54 -11.07
C PRO A 112 -0.32 -27.98 -10.67
N LEU A 113 -1.62 -28.25 -10.46
CA LEU A 113 -2.07 -29.59 -10.09
C LEU A 113 -1.81 -30.59 -11.23
N ALA A 114 -2.13 -30.19 -12.47
CA ALA A 114 -1.85 -31.00 -13.66
C ALA A 114 -0.34 -31.26 -13.83
N ALA A 115 0.52 -30.27 -13.57
CA ALA A 115 1.97 -30.41 -13.65
C ALA A 115 2.51 -31.41 -12.61
N ILE A 116 2.01 -31.38 -11.38
CA ILE A 116 2.39 -32.34 -10.32
C ILE A 116 1.98 -33.76 -10.71
N VAL A 117 0.74 -33.94 -11.18
CA VAL A 117 0.24 -35.25 -11.61
C VAL A 117 1.06 -35.78 -12.80
N ALA A 118 1.31 -34.94 -13.81
CA ALA A 118 2.12 -35.31 -14.96
C ALA A 118 3.57 -35.65 -14.57
N GLY A 119 4.20 -34.85 -13.71
CA GLY A 119 5.55 -35.09 -13.20
C GLY A 119 5.65 -36.40 -12.42
N GLY A 120 4.72 -36.64 -11.49
CA GLY A 120 4.64 -37.88 -10.71
C GLY A 120 4.44 -39.11 -11.61
N TRP A 121 3.55 -39.01 -12.60
CA TRP A 121 3.33 -40.06 -13.59
C TRP A 121 4.62 -40.41 -14.36
N ILE A 122 5.36 -39.40 -14.84
CA ILE A 122 6.61 -39.59 -15.58
C ILE A 122 7.67 -40.30 -14.72
N ILE A 123 7.78 -39.93 -13.44
CA ILE A 123 8.73 -40.54 -12.50
C ILE A 123 8.40 -42.03 -12.32
N VAL A 124 7.14 -42.37 -12.03
CA VAL A 124 6.69 -43.76 -11.84
C VAL A 124 6.87 -44.59 -13.11
N ALA A 125 6.52 -44.02 -14.27
CA ALA A 125 6.69 -44.69 -15.56
C ALA A 125 8.17 -44.99 -15.86
N ARG A 126 9.10 -44.10 -15.47
CA ARG A 126 10.55 -44.31 -15.68
C ARG A 126 11.17 -45.26 -14.66
N THR A 127 10.79 -45.21 -13.37
CA THR A 127 11.33 -46.13 -12.35
C THR A 127 10.91 -47.57 -12.62
N ARG A 128 9.65 -47.81 -13.01
CA ARG A 128 9.18 -49.15 -13.41
C ARG A 128 9.96 -49.74 -14.60
N ARG A 129 10.52 -48.90 -15.49
CA ARG A 129 11.39 -49.36 -16.58
C ARG A 129 12.84 -49.64 -16.13
N ARG A 130 13.32 -49.01 -15.05
CA ARG A 130 14.70 -49.22 -14.54
C ARG A 130 14.85 -50.39 -13.57
N VAL A 131 13.79 -50.82 -12.88
CA VAL A 131 13.85 -51.95 -11.93
C VAL A 131 14.11 -53.31 -12.63
N ARG A 132 14.08 -53.39 -13.97
CA ARG A 132 14.51 -54.60 -14.70
C ARG A 132 16.03 -54.74 -14.91
N ILE A 133 16.86 -53.73 -14.57
CA ILE A 133 18.31 -53.74 -14.86
C ILE A 133 19.10 -53.11 -13.69
N ARG A 134 19.10 -53.67 -12.47
CA ARG A 134 20.16 -53.45 -11.45
C ARG A 134 19.92 -54.26 -10.16
N GLN A 135 20.31 -55.53 -10.10
CA GLN A 135 20.60 -56.20 -8.81
C GLN A 135 22.08 -56.57 -8.65
N ASP A 136 22.87 -56.37 -9.70
CA ASP A 136 24.15 -57.07 -9.88
C ASP A 136 25.37 -56.18 -9.54
N VAL A 137 25.16 -54.90 -9.18
CA VAL A 137 26.25 -53.88 -9.11
C VAL A 137 26.38 -53.20 -7.73
N LEU A 138 25.42 -53.34 -6.82
CA LEU A 138 25.40 -52.58 -5.55
C LEU A 138 26.22 -53.23 -4.42
N ALA A 139 26.66 -54.48 -4.58
CA ALA A 139 27.35 -55.21 -3.51
C ALA A 139 28.83 -54.79 -3.30
N ASP A 140 29.48 -54.20 -4.30
CA ASP A 140 30.94 -53.95 -4.28
C ASP A 140 31.36 -52.47 -4.11
N ALA A 141 30.41 -51.54 -3.95
CA ALA A 141 30.72 -50.12 -4.01
C ALA A 141 30.20 -49.35 -2.78
N ILE A 142 30.81 -49.56 -1.62
CA ILE A 142 30.84 -48.52 -0.58
C ILE A 142 32.26 -47.93 -0.57
N PRO A 143 32.51 -46.80 -1.26
CA PRO A 143 33.78 -46.12 -1.14
C PRO A 143 33.87 -45.45 0.24
N ALA A 144 35.07 -45.46 0.83
CA ALA A 144 35.38 -44.68 2.03
C ALA A 144 35.09 -43.18 1.82
N ALA A 145 34.73 -42.48 2.90
CA ALA A 145 34.36 -41.06 2.89
C ALA A 145 35.37 -40.22 2.08
N GLY A 146 34.92 -39.69 0.95
CA GLY A 146 35.73 -38.89 0.03
C GLY A 146 36.21 -37.56 0.66
N PRO A 147 37.22 -36.92 0.06
CA PRO A 147 37.83 -35.71 0.60
C PRO A 147 36.78 -34.60 0.78
N ARG A 148 36.83 -33.90 1.92
CA ARG A 148 35.94 -32.76 2.20
C ARG A 148 36.18 -31.68 1.14
N ALA A 149 35.14 -31.32 0.39
CA ALA A 149 35.21 -30.29 -0.64
C ALA A 149 35.70 -28.96 -0.03
N GLY A 150 36.79 -28.41 -0.55
CA GLY A 150 37.34 -27.14 -0.11
C GLY A 150 36.41 -25.97 -0.46
N VAL A 151 36.52 -24.86 0.27
CA VAL A 151 35.67 -23.65 0.13
C VAL A 151 35.60 -23.13 -1.32
N GLY A 152 36.64 -23.38 -2.13
CA GLY A 152 36.68 -23.01 -3.56
C GLY A 152 35.57 -23.62 -4.42
N VAL A 153 34.95 -24.74 -4.01
CA VAL A 153 33.82 -25.35 -4.73
C VAL A 153 32.56 -24.50 -4.65
N TYR A 154 32.40 -23.70 -3.58
CA TYR A 154 31.24 -22.83 -3.39
C TYR A 154 31.39 -21.45 -4.06
N LEU A 155 32.62 -21.06 -4.42
CA LEU A 155 32.93 -19.76 -5.02
C LEU A 155 32.06 -19.46 -6.28
N PRO A 156 31.92 -20.35 -7.28
CA PRO A 156 31.08 -20.08 -8.44
C PRO A 156 29.60 -19.94 -8.07
N GLY A 157 29.12 -20.69 -7.08
CA GLY A 157 27.75 -20.59 -6.58
C GLY A 157 27.48 -19.25 -5.88
N VAL A 158 28.44 -18.77 -5.07
CA VAL A 158 28.35 -17.46 -4.40
C VAL A 158 28.41 -16.32 -5.42
N VAL A 159 29.31 -16.39 -6.39
CA VAL A 159 29.39 -15.39 -7.47
C VAL A 159 28.09 -15.37 -8.27
N MET A 160 27.55 -16.53 -8.64
CA MET A 160 26.28 -16.62 -9.34
C MET A 160 25.12 -16.08 -8.49
N ALA A 161 25.08 -16.37 -7.19
CA ALA A 161 24.07 -15.82 -6.28
C ALA A 161 24.15 -14.29 -6.17
N LEU A 162 25.36 -13.72 -6.06
CA LEU A 162 25.57 -12.27 -6.02
C LEU A 162 25.18 -11.60 -7.34
N VAL A 163 25.50 -12.20 -8.48
CA VAL A 163 25.10 -11.69 -9.80
C VAL A 163 23.58 -11.71 -9.94
N VAL A 164 22.92 -12.82 -9.59
CA VAL A 164 21.45 -12.92 -9.63
C VAL A 164 20.82 -11.90 -8.68
N ALA A 165 21.35 -11.74 -7.47
CA ALA A 165 20.88 -10.73 -6.53
C ALA A 165 21.04 -9.30 -7.06
N ALA A 166 22.18 -8.97 -7.66
CA ALA A 166 22.44 -7.65 -8.25
C ALA A 166 21.50 -7.37 -9.44
N ILE A 167 21.29 -8.35 -10.32
CA ILE A 167 20.37 -8.24 -11.45
C ILE A 167 18.93 -8.08 -10.95
N SER A 168 18.51 -8.89 -9.98
CA SER A 168 17.19 -8.80 -9.38
C SER A 168 16.97 -7.43 -8.73
N TYR A 169 17.95 -6.95 -7.96
CA TYR A 169 17.90 -5.62 -7.34
C TYR A 169 17.88 -4.50 -8.38
N SER A 170 18.60 -4.63 -9.50
CA SER A 170 18.56 -3.61 -10.56
C SER A 170 17.21 -3.50 -11.26
N GLN A 171 16.46 -4.60 -11.35
CA GLN A 171 15.15 -4.63 -12.02
C GLN A 171 14.01 -4.27 -11.07
N THR A 172 14.10 -4.67 -9.80
CA THR A 172 13.03 -4.48 -8.81
C THR A 172 13.28 -3.30 -7.88
N GLY A 173 14.52 -2.83 -7.78
CA GLY A 173 14.93 -1.78 -6.87
C GLY A 173 14.52 -0.39 -7.36
N SER A 174 14.06 0.43 -6.42
CA SER A 174 13.72 1.84 -6.65
C SER A 174 14.94 2.78 -6.66
N TYR A 175 16.13 2.25 -6.96
CA TYR A 175 17.37 3.03 -7.04
C TYR A 175 17.28 4.31 -7.91
N PRO A 176 16.63 4.32 -9.09
CA PRO A 176 16.47 5.57 -9.86
C PRO A 176 15.64 6.63 -9.12
N GLN A 177 14.61 6.22 -8.37
CA GLN A 177 13.78 7.15 -7.58
C GLN A 177 14.57 7.76 -6.42
N VAL A 178 15.41 6.97 -5.76
CA VAL A 178 16.30 7.47 -4.70
C VAL A 178 17.31 8.48 -5.25
N ARG A 179 17.93 8.20 -6.40
CA ARG A 179 18.84 9.15 -7.05
C ARG A 179 18.14 10.43 -7.46
N ALA A 180 16.93 10.34 -8.03
CA ALA A 180 16.13 11.51 -8.38
C ALA A 180 15.76 12.35 -7.14
N TRP A 181 15.37 11.71 -6.04
CA TRP A 181 15.11 12.38 -4.77
C TRP A 181 16.36 13.06 -4.19
N GLN A 182 17.52 12.39 -4.24
CA GLN A 182 18.80 12.98 -3.81
C GLN A 182 19.16 14.22 -4.64
N GLN A 183 19.01 14.14 -5.97
CA GLN A 183 19.26 15.26 -6.87
C GLN A 183 18.31 16.44 -6.60
N ALA A 184 17.01 16.18 -6.47
CA ALA A 184 16.01 17.19 -6.16
C ALA A 184 16.33 17.90 -4.82
N THR A 185 16.68 17.13 -3.79
CA THR A 185 17.03 17.66 -2.46
C THR A 185 18.32 18.49 -2.49
N ALA A 186 19.33 18.04 -3.25
CA ALA A 186 20.59 18.77 -3.42
C ALA A 186 20.43 20.09 -4.21
N GLN A 187 19.55 20.12 -5.22
CA GLN A 187 19.29 21.30 -6.06
C GLN A 187 18.30 22.30 -5.44
N THR A 188 17.54 21.88 -4.42
CA THR A 188 16.51 22.69 -3.74
C THR A 188 16.96 24.10 -3.36
N PRO A 189 18.12 24.36 -2.72
CA PRO A 189 18.46 25.71 -2.27
C PRO A 189 18.67 26.67 -3.45
N GLY A 190 19.24 26.19 -4.56
CA GLY A 190 19.41 27.01 -5.76
C GLY A 190 18.09 27.28 -6.49
N LEU A 191 17.20 26.29 -6.55
CA LEU A 191 15.86 26.45 -7.12
C LEU A 191 14.99 27.39 -6.28
N LEU A 192 15.10 27.30 -4.95
CA LEU A 192 14.41 28.19 -4.01
C LEU A 192 14.90 29.63 -4.14
N ALA A 193 16.23 29.84 -4.18
CA ALA A 193 16.80 31.17 -4.38
C ALA A 193 16.32 31.82 -5.69
N ARG A 194 16.25 31.03 -6.78
CA ARG A 194 15.74 31.49 -8.07
C ARG A 194 14.25 31.80 -8.03
N ALA A 195 13.45 30.99 -7.33
CA ALA A 195 12.01 31.20 -7.19
C ALA A 195 11.65 32.45 -6.37
N LEU A 196 12.55 32.89 -5.48
CA LEU A 196 12.39 34.10 -4.68
C LEU A 196 12.92 35.37 -5.38
N ASP A 197 13.70 35.22 -6.45
CA ASP A 197 14.27 36.34 -7.22
C ASP A 197 13.29 36.81 -8.31
N PRO A 198 12.75 38.04 -8.23
CA PRO A 198 11.79 38.55 -9.20
C PRO A 198 12.42 38.82 -10.59
N THR A 199 13.75 38.85 -10.69
CA THR A 199 14.49 39.13 -11.93
C THR A 199 15.01 37.87 -12.63
N ALA A 200 14.93 36.71 -11.96
CA ALA A 200 15.39 35.45 -12.51
C ALA A 200 14.38 34.84 -13.49
N GLN A 201 14.87 33.93 -14.35
CA GLN A 201 14.00 33.16 -15.24
C GLN A 201 13.05 32.26 -14.44
N PRO A 202 11.77 32.17 -14.83
CA PRO A 202 10.79 31.34 -14.14
C PRO A 202 11.17 29.86 -14.22
N LEU A 203 10.90 29.11 -13.14
CA LEU A 203 11.17 27.67 -13.09
C LEU A 203 10.28 26.93 -14.07
N ASN A 204 10.85 25.94 -14.76
CA ASN A 204 10.05 25.02 -15.58
C ASN A 204 9.28 24.01 -14.72
N GLU A 205 8.37 23.25 -15.33
CA GLU A 205 7.52 22.29 -14.61
C GLU A 205 8.32 21.22 -13.87
N GLU A 206 9.40 20.72 -14.48
CA GLU A 206 10.27 19.70 -13.89
C GLU A 206 11.05 20.25 -12.68
N GLU A 207 11.57 21.47 -12.79
CA GLU A 207 12.26 22.19 -11.73
C GLU A 207 11.30 22.50 -10.58
N MET A 208 10.06 22.90 -10.87
CA MET A 208 9.02 23.09 -9.86
C MET A 208 8.68 21.79 -9.13
N ALA A 209 8.60 20.66 -9.85
CA ALA A 209 8.37 19.35 -9.24
C ALA A 209 9.55 18.93 -8.32
N ARG A 210 10.79 19.16 -8.76
CA ARG A 210 12.00 18.94 -7.94
C ARG A 210 12.04 19.85 -6.71
N LEU A 211 11.69 21.13 -6.88
CA LEU A 211 11.59 22.10 -5.78
C LEU A 211 10.53 21.67 -4.77
N ALA A 212 9.35 21.24 -5.22
CA ALA A 212 8.29 20.75 -4.35
C ALA A 212 8.72 19.51 -3.55
N LEU A 213 9.38 18.54 -4.20
CA LEU A 213 9.91 17.35 -3.54
C LEU A 213 10.98 17.71 -2.48
N GLY A 214 11.85 18.66 -2.82
CA GLY A 214 12.88 19.18 -1.94
C GLY A 214 12.34 19.93 -0.73
N LEU A 215 11.38 20.85 -0.96
CA LEU A 215 10.69 21.60 0.09
C LEU A 215 9.97 20.66 1.06
N ARG A 216 9.24 19.66 0.53
CA ARG A 216 8.57 18.65 1.37
C ARG A 216 9.57 17.92 2.27
N THR A 217 10.73 17.56 1.73
CA THR A 217 11.80 16.88 2.49
C THR A 217 12.37 17.79 3.58
N ARG A 218 12.60 19.08 3.28
CA ARG A 218 13.08 20.04 4.29
C ARG A 218 12.07 20.31 5.38
N LEU A 219 10.79 20.46 5.04
CA LEU A 219 9.69 20.72 5.97
C LEU A 219 9.40 19.54 6.89
N GLN A 220 9.86 18.33 6.57
CA GLN A 220 9.84 17.22 7.53
C GLN A 220 10.80 17.45 8.70
N ASN A 221 11.94 18.10 8.44
CA ASN A 221 12.94 18.43 9.47
C ASN A 221 12.65 19.78 10.14
N ASP A 222 12.13 20.75 9.37
CA ASP A 222 11.77 22.09 9.83
C ASP A 222 10.26 22.32 9.71
N ALA A 223 9.50 21.57 10.51
CA ALA A 223 8.04 21.58 10.44
C ALA A 223 7.40 22.90 10.88
N GLY A 224 8.14 23.76 11.60
CA GLY A 224 7.68 25.06 12.07
C GLY A 224 7.71 26.18 11.02
N ASN A 225 8.22 25.91 9.83
CA ASN A 225 8.43 26.92 8.80
C ASN A 225 7.14 27.19 7.98
N VAL A 226 6.37 28.19 8.42
CA VAL A 226 5.10 28.60 7.79
C VAL A 226 5.30 28.97 6.32
N GLU A 227 6.32 29.77 6.02
CA GLU A 227 6.61 30.23 4.66
C GLU A 227 6.91 29.07 3.72
N GLY A 228 7.69 28.08 4.17
CA GLY A 228 7.99 26.89 3.40
C GLY A 228 6.73 26.06 3.10
N TRP A 229 5.81 25.92 4.06
CA TRP A 229 4.52 25.27 3.84
C TRP A 229 3.64 26.04 2.84
N LEU A 230 3.62 27.38 2.91
CA LEU A 230 2.91 28.21 1.94
C LEU A 230 3.49 28.07 0.53
N MET A 231 4.82 28.08 0.39
CA MET A 231 5.50 27.89 -0.88
C MET A 231 5.21 26.50 -1.47
N LEU A 232 5.32 25.43 -0.66
CA LEU A 232 4.97 24.08 -1.10
C LEU A 232 3.50 24.00 -1.54
N GLY A 233 2.60 24.69 -0.84
CA GLY A 233 1.19 24.80 -1.20
C GLY A 233 0.98 25.43 -2.57
N ARG A 234 1.61 26.57 -2.82
CA ARG A 234 1.55 27.28 -4.11
C ARG A 234 2.14 26.46 -5.24
N THR A 235 3.32 25.88 -5.06
CA THR A 235 3.94 25.01 -6.07
C THR A 235 3.08 23.77 -6.35
N GLY A 236 2.46 23.19 -5.31
CA GLY A 236 1.52 22.08 -5.47
C GLY A 236 0.29 22.42 -6.32
N MET A 237 -0.24 23.64 -6.19
CA MET A 237 -1.35 24.12 -7.03
C MET A 237 -0.94 24.25 -8.50
N VAL A 238 0.24 24.82 -8.76
CA VAL A 238 0.77 24.99 -10.12
C VAL A 238 1.01 23.65 -10.81
N LEU A 239 1.48 22.65 -10.07
CA LEU A 239 1.71 21.28 -10.56
C LEU A 239 0.43 20.43 -10.66
N GLY A 240 -0.75 21.00 -10.36
CA GLY A 240 -2.01 20.24 -10.32
C GLY A 240 -2.09 19.17 -9.23
N ASN A 241 -1.19 19.20 -8.24
CA ASN A 241 -1.16 18.25 -7.13
C ASN A 241 -1.97 18.78 -5.93
N ALA A 242 -3.29 18.68 -6.05
CA ALA A 242 -4.24 19.19 -5.05
C ALA A 242 -4.00 18.60 -3.64
N GLY A 243 -3.60 17.33 -3.54
CA GLY A 243 -3.29 16.69 -2.25
C GLY A 243 -2.08 17.31 -1.55
N THR A 244 -1.02 17.63 -2.29
CA THR A 244 0.15 18.33 -1.73
C THR A 244 -0.20 19.76 -1.37
N ALA A 245 -0.96 20.46 -2.22
CA ALA A 245 -1.36 21.83 -1.99
C ALA A 245 -2.21 21.98 -0.71
N THR A 246 -3.31 21.23 -0.62
CA THR A 246 -4.22 21.27 0.53
C THR A 246 -3.52 20.86 1.82
N GLY A 247 -2.72 19.79 1.80
CA GLY A 247 -1.96 19.35 2.96
C GLY A 247 -0.94 20.40 3.44
N ALA A 248 -0.26 21.08 2.52
CA ALA A 248 0.71 22.11 2.86
C ALA A 248 0.03 23.36 3.45
N TYR A 249 -1.05 23.85 2.84
CA TYR A 249 -1.81 24.98 3.39
C TYR A 249 -2.45 24.67 4.75
N ALA A 250 -2.94 23.45 4.95
CA ALA A 250 -3.45 23.02 6.25
C ALA A 250 -2.37 23.04 7.34
N ASN A 251 -1.12 22.63 7.02
CA ASN A 251 0.00 22.75 7.94
C ASN A 251 0.38 24.21 8.20
N ALA A 252 0.45 25.06 7.17
CA ALA A 252 0.70 26.49 7.34
C ALA A 252 -0.34 27.16 8.26
N TYR A 253 -1.63 26.92 8.01
CA TYR A 253 -2.72 27.47 8.82
C TYR A 253 -2.69 26.99 10.28
N ARG A 254 -2.26 25.75 10.52
CA ARG A 254 -2.10 25.23 11.90
C ARG A 254 -0.98 25.93 12.67
N LEU A 255 0.06 26.39 11.97
CA LEU A 255 1.21 27.05 12.58
C LEU A 255 0.95 28.55 12.80
N ASP A 256 0.28 29.21 11.86
CA ASP A 256 -0.15 30.60 11.98
C ASP A 256 -1.60 30.77 11.47
N PRO A 257 -2.61 30.68 12.37
CA PRO A 257 -4.03 30.74 12.00
C PRO A 257 -4.57 32.17 11.77
N LYS A 258 -3.69 33.16 11.61
CA LYS A 258 -4.06 34.59 11.47
C LYS A 258 -4.46 34.99 10.06
#